data_AF-A0A7S1E3C8-F1
#
_entry.id   AF-A0A7S1E3C8-F1
#
_cell.length_a   1.000
_cell.length_b   1.000
_cell.length_c   1.000
_cell.angle_alpha   90.00
_cell.angle_beta   90.00
_cell.angle_gamma   90.00
#
_symmetry.space_group_name_H-M   'P 1'
#
loop_
_entity.id
_entity.type
_entity.pdbx_description
1 polymer ?
#
loop_
_entity_poly.entity_id
_entity_poly.type
_entity_poly.pdbx_seq_one_letter_code
_entity_poly.pdbx_strand_id
1 'polypeptide(L)'
;REFNVEANVGAPQVSYREAITAPAEVDYIHKKQSGGSGQYARVKIQFEPKEFNDEEGSMDFEFVSEIKGGNVPREYVPGVQKGIESVLGQGVIAGYPVLGLKAILTDGAYHDVDSSVMAFEIAGRAAAREGLRKAKARLMEPLM
;
A
#
# COMPACT_ATOMS: atom_id res chain seq x y z
N ARG A 1 25.61 -17.83 -25.59
CA ARG A 1 26.46 -18.54 -26.56
C ARG A 1 27.65 -17.68 -26.99
N GLU A 2 27.48 -16.39 -27.27
CA GLU A 2 28.59 -15.45 -27.54
C GLU A 2 29.56 -15.22 -26.37
N PHE A 3 29.07 -15.25 -25.13
CA PHE A 3 29.87 -14.85 -23.97
C PHE A 3 30.46 -16.02 -23.14
N ASN A 4 30.33 -17.28 -23.59
CA ASN A 4 30.78 -18.48 -22.85
C ASN A 4 30.43 -18.46 -21.35
N VAL A 5 29.24 -17.97 -21.00
CA VAL A 5 28.77 -17.95 -19.61
C VAL A 5 28.16 -19.30 -19.27
N GLU A 6 28.72 -19.96 -18.26
CA GLU A 6 28.08 -21.09 -17.59
C GLU A 6 27.00 -20.56 -16.64
N ALA A 7 25.75 -20.97 -16.86
CA ALA A 7 24.62 -20.57 -16.02
C ALA A 7 23.61 -21.71 -15.88
N ASN A 8 22.99 -21.80 -14.70
CA ASN A 8 21.86 -22.68 -14.45
C ASN A 8 20.56 -21.92 -14.73
N VAL A 9 19.80 -22.36 -15.74
CA VAL A 9 18.54 -21.73 -16.14
C VAL A 9 17.37 -22.51 -15.54
N GLY A 10 16.56 -21.82 -14.73
CA GLY A 10 15.33 -22.36 -14.17
C GLY A 10 14.15 -22.31 -15.14
N ALA A 11 12.97 -22.74 -14.68
CA ALA A 11 11.74 -22.60 -15.46
C ALA A 11 11.37 -21.11 -15.63
N PRO A 12 10.81 -20.71 -16.79
CA PRO A 12 10.29 -19.37 -16.97
C PRO A 12 9.14 -19.12 -15.99
N GLN A 13 9.11 -17.94 -15.37
CA GLN A 13 8.05 -17.54 -14.45
C GLN A 13 7.06 -16.61 -15.14
N VAL A 14 5.76 -16.88 -14.95
CA VAL A 14 4.70 -15.99 -15.40
C VAL A 14 4.62 -14.80 -14.45
N SER A 15 4.50 -13.59 -15.00
CA SER A 15 4.38 -12.36 -14.21
C SER A 15 2.94 -12.19 -13.70
N TYR A 16 2.56 -12.96 -12.68
CA TYR A 16 1.30 -12.76 -11.97
C TYR A 16 1.23 -11.40 -11.27
N ARG A 17 -0.01 -10.97 -11.00
CA ARG A 17 -0.36 -9.75 -10.27
C ARG A 17 -1.43 -10.03 -9.23
N GLU A 18 -1.66 -9.09 -8.34
CA GLU A 18 -2.80 -9.09 -7.41
C GLU A 18 -3.70 -7.87 -7.69
N ALA A 19 -5.00 -7.99 -7.44
CA ALA A 19 -5.94 -6.87 -7.54
C ALA A 19 -7.07 -7.02 -6.52
N ILE A 20 -7.60 -5.90 -6.02
CA ILE A 20 -8.76 -5.89 -5.14
C ILE A 20 -10.07 -5.90 -5.93
N THR A 21 -11.15 -6.42 -5.34
CA THR A 21 -12.44 -6.59 -6.03
C THR A 21 -13.61 -5.86 -5.37
N ALA A 22 -13.41 -5.32 -4.18
CA ALA A 22 -14.42 -4.56 -3.46
C ALA A 22 -13.78 -3.38 -2.73
N PRO A 23 -14.50 -2.26 -2.54
CA PRO A 23 -14.02 -1.20 -1.69
C PRO A 23 -13.93 -1.66 -0.23
N ALA A 24 -12.96 -1.15 0.52
CA ALA A 24 -12.77 -1.42 1.94
C ALA A 24 -12.26 -0.19 2.68
N GLU A 25 -12.87 0.09 3.83
CA GLU A 25 -12.40 1.13 4.75
C GLU A 25 -11.60 0.48 5.89
N VAL A 26 -10.47 1.11 6.23
CA VAL A 26 -9.62 0.70 7.36
C VAL A 26 -9.29 1.91 8.20
N ASP A 27 -9.55 1.79 9.51
CA ASP A 27 -9.09 2.71 10.53
C ASP A 27 -8.05 1.99 11.40
N TYR A 28 -6.79 2.37 11.24
CA TYR A 28 -5.67 1.69 11.89
C TYR A 28 -4.93 2.66 12.82
N ILE A 29 -4.70 2.20 14.06
CA ILE A 29 -3.92 2.93 15.06
C ILE A 29 -2.62 2.17 15.32
N HIS A 30 -1.51 2.76 14.93
CA HIS A 30 -0.18 2.35 15.35
C HIS A 30 0.15 3.06 16.67
N LYS A 31 0.17 2.31 17.77
CA LYS A 31 0.66 2.81 19.06
C LYS A 31 1.67 1.84 19.62
N LYS A 32 2.92 2.28 19.77
CA LYS A 32 3.97 1.49 20.42
C LYS A 32 4.71 2.35 21.43
N GLN A 33 4.75 1.89 22.66
CA GLN A 33 5.51 2.50 23.74
C GLN A 33 6.61 1.51 24.16
N SER A 34 7.73 1.54 23.45
CA SER A 34 9.00 1.02 23.99
C SER A 34 9.56 2.08 24.92
N GLY A 35 10.20 1.72 26.04
CA GLY A 35 10.62 2.64 27.12
C GLY A 35 11.55 3.83 26.76
N GLY A 36 11.70 4.18 25.48
CA GLY A 36 12.25 5.44 24.95
C GLY A 36 11.17 6.28 24.25
N SER A 37 11.44 6.80 23.05
CA SER A 37 10.46 7.58 22.27
C SER A 37 9.25 6.72 21.88
N GLY A 38 8.05 7.27 22.08
CA GLY A 38 6.81 6.64 21.66
C GLY A 38 6.66 6.65 20.13
N GLN A 39 5.79 5.78 19.63
CA GLN A 39 5.30 5.83 18.26
C GLN A 39 3.78 5.91 18.30
N TYR A 40 3.24 6.94 17.66
CA TYR A 40 1.82 7.12 17.48
C TYR A 40 1.51 7.57 16.06
N ALA A 41 0.59 6.87 15.39
CA ALA A 41 -0.02 7.31 14.15
C ALA A 41 -1.37 6.62 13.98
N ARG A 42 -2.43 7.38 13.71
CA ARG A 42 -3.71 6.83 13.25
C ARG A 42 -3.94 7.25 11.82
N VAL A 43 -4.33 6.29 10.98
CA VAL A 43 -4.69 6.51 9.58
C VAL A 43 -6.03 5.87 9.29
N LYS A 44 -6.91 6.63 8.64
CA LYS A 44 -8.17 6.14 8.11
C LYS A 44 -8.11 6.20 6.58
N ILE A 45 -8.14 5.04 5.95
CA ILE A 45 -7.91 4.89 4.51
C ILE A 45 -9.06 4.10 3.89
N GLN A 46 -9.60 4.62 2.79
CA GLN A 46 -10.53 3.92 1.93
C GLN A 46 -9.76 3.38 0.72
N PHE A 47 -9.80 2.06 0.54
CA PHE A 47 -9.23 1.36 -0.59
C PHE A 47 -10.33 1.04 -1.58
N GLU A 48 -10.12 1.38 -2.85
CA GLU A 48 -11.08 1.14 -3.92
C GLU A 48 -10.39 0.50 -5.12
N PRO A 49 -11.05 -0.47 -5.78
CA PRO A 49 -10.57 -0.97 -7.06
C PRO A 49 -10.60 0.17 -8.08
N LYS A 50 -9.49 0.38 -8.77
CA LYS A 50 -9.40 1.29 -9.91
C LYS A 50 -9.57 0.46 -11.18
N GLU A 51 -10.54 0.85 -12.01
CA GLU A 51 -10.73 0.24 -13.32
C GLU A 51 -9.58 0.60 -14.25
N PHE A 52 -9.36 -0.23 -15.27
CA PHE A 52 -8.41 0.07 -16.33
C PHE A 52 -8.83 1.38 -17.02
N ASN A 53 -7.96 2.39 -16.98
CA ASN A 53 -8.18 3.61 -17.72
C ASN A 53 -7.46 3.51 -19.07
N ASP A 54 -8.24 3.38 -20.15
CA ASP A 54 -7.74 3.32 -21.53
C ASP A 54 -6.92 4.56 -21.93
N GLU A 55 -7.17 5.71 -21.31
CA GLU A 55 -6.48 6.97 -21.60
C GLU A 55 -5.11 7.09 -20.91
N GLU A 56 -4.97 6.58 -19.68
CA GLU A 56 -3.69 6.52 -18.95
C GLU A 56 -2.85 5.31 -19.36
N GLY A 57 -3.48 4.28 -19.96
CA GLY A 57 -2.82 3.05 -20.39
C GLY A 57 -2.25 2.24 -19.23
N SER A 58 -2.63 2.53 -17.98
CA SER A 58 -2.10 1.88 -16.79
C SER A 58 -3.15 1.62 -15.70
N MET A 59 -2.91 0.59 -14.91
CA MET A 59 -3.63 0.34 -13.65
C MET A 59 -2.79 0.81 -12.45
N ASP A 60 -2.11 1.95 -12.60
CA ASP A 60 -1.17 2.39 -11.58
C ASP A 60 -1.87 2.76 -10.27
N PHE A 61 -1.12 2.61 -9.19
CA PHE A 61 -1.56 2.99 -7.86
C PHE A 61 -1.86 4.50 -7.81
N GLU A 62 -3.05 4.84 -7.34
CA GLU A 62 -3.47 6.23 -7.13
C GLU A 62 -3.61 6.51 -5.64
N PHE A 63 -2.91 7.53 -5.16
CA PHE A 63 -3.03 8.00 -3.79
C PHE A 63 -3.69 9.38 -3.74
N VAL A 64 -4.80 9.48 -3.00
CA VAL A 64 -5.53 10.73 -2.80
C VAL A 64 -5.57 11.06 -1.31
N SER A 65 -5.25 12.30 -0.96
CA SER A 65 -5.35 12.80 0.41
C SER A 65 -6.52 13.77 0.53
N GLU A 66 -7.60 13.35 1.19
CA GLU A 66 -8.81 14.15 1.44
C GLU A 66 -8.90 14.65 2.89
N ILE A 67 -7.78 14.73 3.60
CA ILE A 67 -7.73 15.08 5.02
C ILE A 67 -8.28 16.50 5.24
N LYS A 68 -9.32 16.59 6.08
CA LYS A 68 -9.92 17.86 6.52
C LYS A 68 -9.39 18.25 7.91
N GLY A 69 -9.12 19.53 8.12
CA GLY A 69 -8.85 20.06 9.47
C GLY A 69 -7.45 19.79 10.07
N GLY A 70 -6.51 19.23 9.31
CA GLY A 70 -5.11 19.08 9.76
C GLY A 70 -4.86 17.93 10.74
N ASN A 71 -5.80 16.99 10.86
CA ASN A 71 -5.67 15.78 11.71
C ASN A 71 -4.46 14.90 11.37
N VAL A 72 -3.93 15.04 10.16
CA VAL A 72 -2.63 14.50 9.75
C VAL A 72 -1.85 15.65 9.11
N PRO A 73 -0.69 16.04 9.70
CA PRO A 73 0.20 17.03 9.12
C PRO A 73 0.62 16.64 7.70
N ARG A 74 0.68 17.62 6.79
CA ARG A 74 1.05 17.39 5.37
C ARG A 74 2.42 16.74 5.21
N GLU A 75 3.32 16.95 6.17
CA GLU A 75 4.65 16.32 6.24
C GLU A 75 4.62 14.80 6.45
N TYR A 76 3.55 14.25 7.04
CA TYR A 76 3.42 12.81 7.29
C TYR A 76 2.67 12.06 6.19
N VAL A 77 1.93 12.78 5.33
CA VAL A 77 1.19 12.20 4.20
C VAL A 77 2.09 11.38 3.26
N PRO A 78 3.29 11.84 2.86
CA PRO A 78 4.22 11.03 2.06
C PRO A 78 4.64 9.73 2.76
N GLY A 79 4.72 9.74 4.09
CA GLY A 79 5.03 8.54 4.88
C GLY A 79 3.93 7.48 4.73
N VAL A 80 2.66 7.90 4.79
CA VAL A 80 1.52 7.01 4.57
C VAL A 80 1.54 6.41 3.17
N GLN A 81 1.70 7.24 2.14
CA GLN A 81 1.77 6.80 0.74
C GLN A 81 2.86 5.76 0.53
N LYS A 82 4.09 6.07 0.96
CA LYS A 82 5.24 5.15 0.87
C LYS A 82 5.01 3.84 1.63
N GLY A 83 4.32 3.93 2.77
CA GLY A 83 3.90 2.76 3.55
C GLY A 83 3.00 1.84 2.74
N ILE A 84 1.98 2.39 2.07
CA ILE A 84 1.06 1.65 1.20
C ILE A 84 1.80 1.02 0.02
N GLU A 85 2.56 1.83 -0.73
CA GLU A 85 3.32 1.37 -1.92
C GLU A 85 4.24 0.20 -1.61
N SER A 86 4.89 0.21 -0.43
CA SER A 86 5.77 -0.88 -0.02
C SER A 86 5.05 -2.22 0.16
N VAL A 87 3.75 -2.20 0.50
CA VAL A 87 2.91 -3.41 0.58
C VAL A 87 2.41 -3.80 -0.80
N LEU A 88 2.04 -2.83 -1.65
CA LEU A 88 1.60 -3.12 -3.01
C LEU A 88 2.68 -3.82 -3.82
N GLY A 89 3.96 -3.46 -3.64
CA GLY A 89 5.06 -4.16 -4.31
C GLY A 89 5.28 -5.61 -3.86
N GLN A 90 4.79 -5.98 -2.67
CA GLN A 90 4.95 -7.33 -2.09
C GLN A 90 3.69 -8.19 -2.21
N GLY A 91 2.52 -7.61 -2.44
CA GLY A 91 1.26 -8.35 -2.38
C GLY A 91 0.91 -8.82 -0.97
N VAL A 92 -0.30 -9.37 -0.83
CA VAL A 92 -0.79 -9.95 0.44
C VAL A 92 -1.20 -11.41 0.32
N ILE A 93 -1.32 -11.93 -0.90
CA ILE A 93 -1.76 -13.31 -1.17
C ILE A 93 -0.55 -14.21 -1.42
N ALA A 94 0.20 -13.92 -2.49
CA ALA A 94 1.20 -14.83 -3.03
C ALA A 94 2.56 -14.16 -3.30
N GLY A 95 2.72 -12.89 -2.91
CA GLY A 95 3.99 -12.20 -3.08
C GLY A 95 4.07 -11.36 -4.35
N TYR A 96 2.96 -11.17 -5.08
CA TYR A 96 2.96 -10.50 -6.38
C TYR A 96 2.51 -9.03 -6.27
N PRO A 97 3.03 -8.15 -7.13
CA PRO A 97 2.63 -6.74 -7.14
C PRO A 97 1.12 -6.56 -7.33
N VAL A 98 0.54 -5.70 -6.49
CA VAL A 98 -0.87 -5.31 -6.56
C VAL A 98 -1.04 -4.16 -7.56
N LEU A 99 -2.01 -4.27 -8.46
CA LEU A 99 -2.38 -3.24 -9.44
C LEU A 99 -3.84 -2.80 -9.27
N GLY A 100 -4.21 -1.69 -9.91
CA GLY A 100 -5.59 -1.23 -10.01
C GLY A 100 -6.16 -0.85 -8.65
N LEU A 101 -5.40 -0.09 -7.87
CA LEU A 101 -5.79 0.30 -6.52
C LEU A 101 -5.73 1.81 -6.35
N LYS A 102 -6.83 2.36 -5.84
CA LYS A 102 -6.92 3.73 -5.35
C LYS A 102 -6.97 3.71 -3.82
N ALA A 103 -6.11 4.49 -3.18
CA ALA A 103 -6.12 4.69 -1.73
C ALA A 103 -6.42 6.14 -1.40
N ILE A 104 -7.50 6.36 -0.63
CA ILE A 104 -7.97 7.67 -0.22
C ILE A 104 -7.74 7.81 1.28
N LEU A 105 -6.82 8.67 1.70
CA LEU A 105 -6.59 9.02 3.10
C LEU A 105 -7.66 10.04 3.53
N THR A 106 -8.66 9.57 4.27
CA THR A 106 -9.87 10.35 4.62
C THR A 106 -9.74 11.05 5.96
N ASP A 107 -9.07 10.42 6.93
CA ASP A 107 -8.87 10.97 8.27
C ASP A 107 -7.61 10.36 8.93
N GLY A 108 -7.25 10.88 10.09
CA GLY A 108 -6.20 10.30 10.91
C GLY A 108 -6.08 10.99 12.26
N ALA A 109 -5.00 10.70 12.97
CA ALA A 109 -4.62 11.46 14.16
C ALA A 109 -3.12 11.35 14.36
N TYR A 110 -2.53 12.42 14.88
CA TYR A 110 -1.14 12.48 15.29
C TYR A 110 -1.04 12.90 16.76
N HIS A 111 0.15 12.78 17.32
CA HIS A 111 0.52 13.20 18.66
C HIS A 111 1.82 13.99 18.57
N ASP A 112 1.89 15.17 19.18
CA ASP A 112 2.99 16.12 18.96
C ASP A 112 4.38 15.55 19.26
N VAL A 113 4.48 14.66 20.25
CA VAL A 113 5.76 14.11 20.72
C VAL A 113 6.05 12.70 20.20
N ASP A 114 5.01 11.92 19.92
CA ASP A 114 5.13 10.49 19.62
C ASP A 114 4.91 10.19 18.13
N SER A 115 4.44 11.15 17.34
CA SER A 115 4.28 10.98 15.89
C SER A 115 5.55 11.29 15.13
N SER A 116 5.79 10.50 14.08
CA SER A 116 6.89 10.69 13.14
C SER A 116 6.50 10.14 11.78
N VAL A 117 7.21 10.57 10.73
CA VAL A 117 7.05 10.03 9.37
C VAL A 117 7.13 8.50 9.36
N MET A 118 8.05 7.93 10.15
CA MET A 118 8.22 6.48 10.27
C MET A 118 7.00 5.80 10.92
N ALA A 119 6.39 6.42 11.94
CA ALA A 119 5.17 5.89 12.55
C ALA A 119 4.01 5.84 11.53
N PHE A 120 3.86 6.88 10.71
CA PHE A 120 2.86 6.92 9.64
C PHE A 120 3.16 5.95 8.50
N GLU A 121 4.44 5.71 8.17
CA GLU A 121 4.85 4.67 7.21
C GLU A 121 4.47 3.26 7.70
N ILE A 122 4.69 2.99 8.99
CA ILE A 122 4.31 1.71 9.61
C ILE A 122 2.79 1.57 9.68
N ALA A 123 2.07 2.64 10.04
CA ALA A 123 0.61 2.66 10.06
C ALA A 123 0.03 2.42 8.65
N GLY A 124 0.57 3.08 7.61
CA GLY A 124 0.18 2.90 6.22
C GLY A 124 0.41 1.47 5.73
N ARG A 125 1.53 0.84 6.08
CA ARG A 125 1.79 -0.59 5.79
C ARG A 125 0.75 -1.51 6.41
N ALA A 126 0.46 -1.31 7.69
CA ALA A 126 -0.50 -2.15 8.39
C ALA A 126 -1.91 -1.97 7.84
N ALA A 127 -2.31 -0.71 7.60
CA ALA A 127 -3.59 -0.37 6.98
C ALA A 127 -3.74 -0.96 5.58
N ALA A 128 -2.69 -0.92 4.75
CA ALA A 128 -2.70 -1.53 3.41
C ALA A 128 -2.87 -3.05 3.47
N ARG A 129 -2.15 -3.75 4.35
CA ARG A 129 -2.30 -5.21 4.50
C ARG A 129 -3.70 -5.61 4.94
N GLU A 130 -4.28 -4.85 5.88
CA GLU A 130 -5.64 -5.08 6.33
C GLU A 130 -6.67 -4.73 5.24
N GLY A 131 -6.46 -3.62 4.55
CA GLY A 131 -7.33 -3.12 3.48
C GLY A 131 -7.41 -4.09 2.31
N LEU A 132 -6.28 -4.55 1.80
CA LEU A 132 -6.21 -5.52 0.72
C LEU A 132 -6.92 -6.84 1.07
N ARG A 133 -6.80 -7.30 2.32
CA ARG A 133 -7.49 -8.50 2.79
C ARG A 133 -9.00 -8.30 2.87
N LYS A 134 -9.46 -7.15 3.40
CA LYS A 134 -10.90 -6.81 3.46
C LYS A 134 -11.50 -6.57 2.08
N ALA A 135 -10.72 -6.00 1.16
CA ALA A 135 -11.10 -5.67 -0.22
C ALA A 135 -11.14 -6.89 -1.15
N LYS A 136 -11.04 -8.11 -0.61
CA LYS A 136 -11.08 -9.39 -1.33
C LYS A 136 -10.07 -9.43 -2.47
N ALA A 137 -8.79 -9.21 -2.14
CA ALA A 137 -7.70 -9.33 -3.10
C ALA A 137 -7.71 -10.71 -3.79
N ARG A 138 -7.43 -10.73 -5.10
CA ARG A 138 -7.32 -11.93 -5.93
C ARG A 138 -6.06 -11.91 -6.78
N LEU A 139 -5.60 -13.10 -7.14
CA LEU A 139 -4.51 -13.29 -8.10
C LEU A 139 -5.03 -13.06 -9.52
N MET A 140 -4.23 -12.38 -10.34
CA MET A 140 -4.50 -12.04 -11.73
C MET A 140 -3.39 -12.62 -12.60
N GLU A 141 -3.78 -13.23 -13.71
CA GLU A 141 -2.87 -13.76 -14.72
C GLU A 141 -2.87 -12.88 -15.97
N PRO A 142 -1.74 -12.79 -16.70
CA PRO A 142 -1.70 -12.10 -17.96
C PRO A 142 -2.46 -12.89 -19.03
N LEU A 143 -3.33 -12.20 -19.77
CA LEU A 143 -3.93 -12.72 -21.00
C LEU A 143 -3.03 -12.39 -22.20
N MET A 144 -2.86 -13.35 -23.12
CA MET A 144 -2.09 -13.21 -24.37
C MET A 144 -3.02 -13.06 -25.58
#